data_AF-A0AAU5LKI7-F1
#
_entry.id   AF-A0AAU5LKI7-F1
#
_cell.length_a   1.000
_cell.length_b   1.000
_cell.length_c   1.000
_cell.angle_alpha   90.00
_cell.angle_beta   90.00
_cell.angle_gamma   90.00
#
_symmetry.space_group_name_H-M   'P 1'
#
loop_
_entity.id
_entity.type
_entity.pdbx_description
1 polymer ?
#
loop_
_entity_poly.entity_id
_entity_poly.type
_entity_poly.pdbx_seq_one_letter_code
_entity_poly.pdbx_strand_id
1 'polypeptide(L)'
;MEWVALLFLFLLLCALLNLVLPQPPPSRWRRGLHAAAERVAGRLRRRSAPEPDPFETLQLQTRLGQLAGKIRRVEATPHVYAKAHRLMALEAAYDDLLDEACRLAGVPPEADLQRGEERRWLEEQNLASRGWSW
;
A
#
# COMPACT_ATOMS: atom_id res chain seq x y z
N MET A 1 -21.78 -45.01 30.66
CA MET A 1 -22.75 -44.56 29.62
C MET A 1 -23.41 -43.24 30.05
N GLU A 2 -23.88 -43.13 31.29
CA GLU A 2 -24.45 -41.90 31.89
C GLU A 2 -23.59 -40.63 31.71
N TRP A 3 -22.27 -40.72 31.87
CA TRP A 3 -21.36 -39.58 31.75
C TRP A 3 -21.32 -38.96 30.35
N VAL A 4 -21.49 -39.78 29.30
CA VAL A 4 -21.52 -39.29 27.92
C VAL A 4 -22.83 -38.54 27.66
N ALA A 5 -23.94 -39.03 28.19
CA ALA A 5 -25.23 -38.34 28.12
C ALA A 5 -25.19 -36.99 28.85
N LEU A 6 -24.57 -36.92 30.03
CA LEU A 6 -24.38 -35.68 30.77
C LEU A 6 -23.51 -34.67 30.01
N LEU A 7 -22.43 -35.13 29.38
CA LEU A 7 -21.51 -34.28 28.60
C LEU A 7 -22.21 -33.75 27.35
N PHE A 8 -23.02 -34.58 26.69
CA PHE A 8 -23.80 -34.19 25.52
C PHE A 8 -24.90 -33.18 25.89
N LEU A 9 -25.60 -33.41 27.01
CA LEU A 9 -26.64 -32.52 27.50
C LEU A 9 -26.06 -31.18 27.97
N PHE A 10 -24.87 -31.19 28.57
CA PHE A 10 -24.12 -29.99 28.92
C PHE A 10 -23.69 -29.18 27.68
N LEU A 11 -23.14 -29.84 26.65
CA LEU A 11 -22.77 -29.18 25.40
C LEU A 11 -23.99 -28.62 24.66
N LEU A 12 -25.10 -29.36 24.65
CA LEU A 12 -26.36 -28.94 24.03
C LEU A 12 -26.95 -27.73 24.78
N LEU A 13 -26.91 -27.75 26.11
CA LEU A 13 -27.30 -26.61 26.95
C LEU A 13 -26.42 -25.38 26.67
N CYS A 14 -25.11 -25.55 26.56
CA CYS A 14 -24.18 -24.46 26.22
C CYS A 14 -24.43 -23.89 24.82
N ALA A 15 -24.76 -24.72 23.84
CA ALA A 15 -25.09 -24.28 22.48
C ALA A 15 -26.41 -23.49 22.45
N LEU A 16 -27.43 -23.96 23.16
CA LEU A 16 -28.71 -23.27 23.31
C LEU A 16 -28.57 -21.92 24.04
N LEU A 17 -27.75 -21.87 25.08
CA LEU A 17 -27.44 -20.63 25.81
C LEU A 17 -26.73 -19.59 24.91
N ASN A 18 -25.83 -20.03 24.04
CA ASN A 18 -25.15 -19.16 23.06
C ASN A 18 -26.09 -18.60 21.98
N LEU A 19 -27.20 -19.29 21.70
CA LEU A 19 -28.19 -18.85 20.72
C LEU A 19 -29.14 -17.78 21.29
N VAL A 20 -29.40 -17.84 22.61
CA VAL A 20 -30.35 -16.97 23.32
C VAL A 20 -29.69 -15.71 23.89
N LEU A 21 -28.40 -15.76 24.26
CA LEU A 21 -27.70 -14.60 24.79
C LEU A 21 -27.09 -13.74 23.66
N PRO A 22 -27.45 -12.44 23.55
CA PRO A 22 -26.76 -11.54 22.63
C PRO A 22 -25.28 -11.48 23.01
N GLN A 23 -24.42 -11.68 22.00
CA GLN A 23 -22.95 -11.65 22.04
C GLN A 23 -22.39 -10.90 23.27
N PRO A 24 -21.68 -11.56 24.21
CA PRO A 24 -21.13 -10.87 25.37
C PRO A 24 -20.17 -9.77 24.90
N PRO A 25 -20.17 -8.59 25.54
CA PRO A 25 -19.33 -7.47 25.12
C PRO A 25 -17.86 -7.91 25.06
N PRO A 26 -17.12 -7.47 24.03
CA PRO A 26 -15.79 -8.00 23.75
C PRO A 26 -14.86 -7.79 24.94
N SER A 27 -14.47 -8.91 25.57
CA SER A 27 -13.53 -8.90 26.67
C SER A 27 -12.22 -8.23 26.25
N ARG A 28 -11.62 -7.44 27.16
CA ARG A 28 -10.43 -6.61 26.88
C ARG A 28 -9.26 -7.44 26.33
N TRP A 29 -9.19 -8.71 26.70
CA TRP A 29 -8.18 -9.66 26.22
C TRP A 29 -8.37 -10.07 24.75
N ARG A 30 -9.61 -10.25 24.27
CA ARG A 30 -9.88 -10.52 22.83
C ARG A 30 -9.41 -9.37 21.95
N ARG A 31 -9.62 -8.12 22.38
CA ARG A 31 -9.08 -6.94 21.67
C ARG A 31 -7.55 -6.95 21.63
N GLY A 32 -6.90 -7.35 22.73
CA GLY A 32 -5.45 -7.52 22.78
C GLY A 32 -4.94 -8.60 21.82
N LEU A 33 -5.65 -9.73 21.72
CA LEU A 33 -5.33 -10.81 20.78
C LEU A 33 -5.52 -10.39 19.32
N HIS A 34 -6.60 -9.67 18.99
CA HIS A 34 -6.78 -9.11 17.65
C HIS A 34 -5.64 -8.14 17.31
N ALA A 35 -5.26 -7.24 18.22
CA ALA A 35 -4.15 -6.32 18.00
C ALA A 35 -2.79 -7.04 17.85
N ALA A 36 -2.57 -8.14 18.58
CA ALA A 36 -1.36 -8.95 18.45
C ALA A 36 -1.37 -9.76 17.13
N ALA A 37 -2.52 -10.32 16.74
CA ALA A 37 -2.71 -11.04 15.49
C ALA A 37 -2.48 -10.13 14.28
N GLU A 38 -3.01 -8.91 14.30
CA GLU A 38 -2.75 -7.89 13.27
C GLU A 38 -1.25 -7.54 13.18
N ARG A 39 -0.57 -7.39 14.33
CA ARG A 39 0.90 -7.16 14.35
C ARG A 39 1.71 -8.33 13.80
N VAL A 40 1.25 -9.56 13.99
CA VAL A 40 1.91 -10.76 13.47
C VAL A 40 1.60 -10.94 11.98
N ALA A 41 0.34 -10.73 11.58
CA ALA A 41 -0.10 -10.76 10.19
C ALA A 41 0.62 -9.69 9.36
N GLY A 42 0.78 -8.46 9.87
CA GLY A 42 1.56 -7.41 9.22
C GLY A 42 3.04 -7.78 9.05
N ARG A 43 3.64 -8.48 10.03
CA ARG A 43 5.02 -8.99 9.93
C ARG A 43 5.17 -10.13 8.93
N LEU A 44 4.20 -11.04 8.86
CA LEU A 44 4.19 -12.14 7.89
C LEU A 44 3.93 -11.64 6.46
N ARG A 45 3.01 -10.69 6.28
CA ARG A 45 2.69 -10.10 4.98
C ARG A 45 3.88 -9.33 4.38
N ARG A 46 4.70 -8.66 5.21
CA ARG A 46 5.98 -8.04 4.77
C ARG A 46 7.00 -9.06 4.25
N ARG A 47 6.93 -10.32 4.68
CA ARG A 47 7.93 -11.35 4.34
C ARG A 47 7.61 -12.13 3.07
N SER A 48 6.41 -11.95 2.53
CA SER A 48 5.89 -12.73 1.40
C SER A 48 5.44 -11.86 0.23
N ALA A 49 6.01 -10.66 0.07
CA ALA A 49 5.85 -9.92 -1.17
C ALA A 49 6.58 -10.71 -2.27
N PRO A 50 5.90 -11.14 -3.34
CA PRO A 50 6.57 -11.74 -4.49
C PRO A 50 7.61 -10.77 -5.03
N GLU A 51 8.74 -11.30 -5.51
CA GLU A 51 9.76 -10.49 -6.18
C GLU A 51 9.11 -9.77 -7.38
N PRO A 52 9.25 -8.44 -7.49
CA PRO A 52 8.60 -7.69 -8.55
C PRO A 52 9.08 -8.17 -9.92
N ASP A 53 8.15 -8.29 -10.87
CA ASP A 53 8.49 -8.68 -12.24
C ASP A 53 9.49 -7.66 -12.84
N PRO A 54 10.67 -8.12 -13.32
CA PRO A 54 11.64 -7.24 -13.96
C PRO A 54 11.08 -6.43 -15.14
N PHE A 55 10.11 -6.98 -15.88
CA PHE A 55 9.49 -6.28 -17.01
C PHE A 55 8.60 -5.12 -16.57
N GLU A 56 7.92 -5.24 -15.43
CA GLU A 56 7.14 -4.15 -14.84
C GLU A 56 8.05 -2.98 -14.45
N THR A 57 9.21 -3.30 -13.86
CA THR A 57 10.23 -2.29 -13.53
C THR A 57 10.70 -1.53 -14.79
N LEU A 58 11.07 -2.27 -15.84
CA LEU A 58 11.52 -1.66 -17.11
C LEU A 58 10.41 -0.83 -17.78
N GLN A 59 9.16 -1.28 -17.69
CA GLN A 59 8.02 -0.56 -18.23
C GLN A 59 7.81 0.76 -17.51
N LEU A 60 7.89 0.77 -16.17
CA LEU A 60 7.79 2.00 -15.37
C LEU A 60 8.94 2.95 -15.66
N GLN A 61 10.18 2.47 -15.70
CA GLN A 61 11.35 3.28 -16.06
C GLN A 61 11.18 3.94 -17.44
N THR A 62 10.74 3.17 -18.43
CA THR A 62 10.48 3.69 -19.79
C THR A 62 9.41 4.78 -19.78
N ARG A 63 8.32 4.59 -19.04
CA ARG A 63 7.22 5.58 -18.95
C ARG A 63 7.65 6.85 -18.20
N LEU A 64 8.41 6.73 -17.12
CA LEU A 64 9.00 7.85 -16.39
C LEU A 64 9.91 8.68 -17.31
N GLY A 65 10.80 8.04 -18.06
CA GLY A 65 11.70 8.71 -19.00
C GLY A 65 10.93 9.44 -20.12
N GLN A 66 9.86 8.82 -20.63
CA GLN A 66 8.97 9.46 -21.61
C GLN A 66 8.27 10.69 -21.05
N LEU A 67 7.74 10.64 -19.83
CA LEU A 67 7.09 11.80 -19.17
C LEU A 67 8.10 12.90 -18.85
N ALA A 68 9.25 12.56 -18.25
CA ALA A 68 10.31 13.52 -17.97
C ALA A 68 10.78 14.22 -19.26
N GLY A 69 10.91 13.48 -20.36
CA GLY A 69 11.20 14.05 -21.67
C GLY A 69 10.08 14.96 -22.21
N LYS A 70 8.80 14.62 -21.98
CA LYS A 70 7.66 15.48 -22.36
C LYS A 70 7.64 16.77 -21.55
N ILE A 71 7.85 16.70 -20.24
CA ILE A 71 7.93 17.87 -19.35
C ILE A 71 9.01 18.82 -19.87
N ARG A 72 10.25 18.34 -20.02
CA ARG A 72 11.37 19.14 -20.55
C ARG A 72 11.06 19.78 -21.91
N ARG A 73 10.39 19.06 -22.81
CA ARG A 73 9.99 19.61 -24.12
C ARG A 73 8.96 20.74 -23.98
N VAL A 74 7.95 20.57 -23.13
CA VAL A 74 6.93 21.61 -22.91
C VAL A 74 7.54 22.83 -22.22
N GLU A 75 8.45 22.62 -21.27
CA GLU A 75 9.22 23.68 -20.61
C GLU A 75 10.09 24.47 -21.61
N ALA A 76 10.81 23.77 -22.49
CA ALA A 76 11.71 24.40 -23.44
C ALA A 76 10.99 25.11 -24.60
N THR A 77 9.75 24.75 -24.93
CA THR A 77 9.03 25.33 -26.07
C THR A 77 8.46 26.72 -25.70
N PRO A 78 8.87 27.80 -26.41
CA PRO A 78 8.27 29.12 -26.25
C PRO A 78 6.84 29.17 -26.83
N HIS A 79 5.98 30.01 -26.26
CA HIS A 79 4.64 30.33 -26.79
C HIS A 79 3.67 29.14 -27.02
N VAL A 80 3.74 28.11 -26.17
CA VAL A 80 2.77 27.00 -26.18
C VAL A 80 1.45 27.43 -25.53
N TYR A 81 0.34 27.25 -26.24
CA TYR A 81 -0.99 27.44 -25.68
C TYR A 81 -1.20 26.57 -24.43
N ALA A 82 -1.75 27.17 -23.36
CA ALA A 82 -2.03 26.50 -22.09
C ALA A 82 -0.82 25.76 -21.48
N LYS A 83 0.40 26.28 -21.65
CA LYS A 83 1.64 25.68 -21.12
C LYS A 83 1.54 25.28 -19.65
N ALA A 84 1.05 26.18 -18.79
CA ALA A 84 0.91 25.93 -17.36
C ALA A 84 0.02 24.72 -17.08
N HIS A 85 -1.17 24.66 -17.70
CA HIS A 85 -2.09 23.53 -17.51
C HIS A 85 -1.51 22.21 -18.02
N ARG A 86 -0.80 22.25 -19.16
CA ARG A 86 -0.10 21.08 -19.69
C ARG A 86 0.99 20.58 -18.76
N LEU A 87 1.79 21.48 -18.17
CA LEU A 87 2.81 21.12 -17.21
C LEU A 87 2.19 20.53 -15.95
N MET A 88 1.15 21.15 -15.39
CA MET A 88 0.43 20.61 -14.23
C MET A 88 -0.07 19.18 -14.48
N ALA A 89 -0.66 18.90 -15.65
CA ALA A 89 -1.15 17.56 -15.98
C ALA A 89 -0.01 16.55 -16.16
N LEU A 90 1.11 16.94 -16.78
CA LEU A 90 2.26 16.07 -16.96
C LEU A 90 2.97 15.77 -15.65
N GLU A 91 3.13 16.78 -14.80
CA GLU A 91 3.70 16.65 -13.46
C GLU A 91 2.86 15.76 -12.57
N ALA A 92 1.53 15.92 -12.56
CA ALA A 92 0.63 15.03 -11.82
C ALA A 92 0.77 13.57 -12.29
N ALA A 93 0.79 13.34 -13.61
CA ALA A 93 0.99 12.00 -14.15
C ALA A 93 2.38 11.42 -13.83
N TYR A 94 3.39 12.27 -13.74
CA TYR A 94 4.74 11.87 -13.36
C TYR A 94 4.81 11.48 -11.88
N ASP A 95 4.19 12.27 -11.01
CA ASP A 95 4.08 12.00 -9.57
C ASP A 95 3.31 10.70 -9.29
N ASP A 96 2.27 10.38 -10.08
CA ASP A 96 1.54 9.11 -9.99
C ASP A 96 2.42 7.90 -10.38
N LEU A 97 3.27 8.05 -11.39
CA LEU A 97 4.23 7.00 -11.79
C LEU A 97 5.37 6.85 -10.78
N LEU A 98 5.84 7.93 -10.16
CA LEU A 98 6.81 7.86 -9.08
C LEU A 98 6.25 7.09 -7.88
N ASP A 99 5.00 7.32 -7.51
CA ASP A 99 4.32 6.56 -6.45
C ASP A 99 4.28 5.06 -6.77
N GLU A 100 3.99 4.69 -8.02
CA GLU A 100 3.98 3.29 -8.45
C GLU A 100 5.38 2.68 -8.46
N ALA A 101 6.39 3.41 -8.95
CA ALA A 101 7.77 2.96 -8.91
C ALA A 101 8.27 2.77 -7.48
N CYS A 102 7.95 3.69 -6.57
CA CYS A 102 8.27 3.58 -5.15
C CYS A 102 7.60 2.36 -4.52
N ARG A 103 6.31 2.12 -4.83
CA ARG A 103 5.61 0.89 -4.39
C ARG A 103 6.31 -0.37 -4.89
N LEU A 104 6.67 -0.42 -6.18
CA LEU A 104 7.33 -1.57 -6.78
C LEU A 104 8.73 -1.80 -6.19
N ALA A 105 9.46 -0.73 -5.90
CA ALA A 105 10.77 -0.75 -5.27
C ALA A 105 10.74 -1.02 -3.74
N GLY A 106 9.54 -1.16 -3.16
CA GLY A 106 9.36 -1.36 -1.72
C GLY A 106 9.78 -0.14 -0.87
N VAL A 107 9.79 1.05 -1.46
CA VAL A 107 9.99 2.32 -0.76
C VAL A 107 8.72 2.60 0.05
N PRO A 108 8.81 2.83 1.37
CA PRO A 108 7.64 3.16 2.17
C PRO A 108 7.05 4.49 1.70
N PRO A 109 5.71 4.65 1.69
CA PRO A 109 5.11 5.93 1.38
C PRO A 109 5.44 6.93 2.50
N GLU A 110 6.16 8.00 2.18
CA GLU A 110 6.33 9.15 3.07
C GLU A 110 5.01 9.92 3.17
N ALA A 111 4.19 9.55 4.18
CA ALA A 111 2.86 10.14 4.39
C ALA A 111 2.89 11.60 4.86
N ASP A 112 4.04 12.06 5.36
CA ASP A 112 4.15 13.37 6.02
C ASP A 112 4.48 14.52 5.05
N LEU A 113 4.91 14.21 3.83
CA LEU A 113 5.23 15.23 2.82
C LEU A 113 4.03 15.51 1.91
N GLN A 114 3.70 16.80 1.79
CA GLN A 114 2.72 17.25 0.79
C GLN A 114 3.24 16.98 -0.62
N ARG A 115 2.33 16.74 -1.57
CA ARG A 115 2.70 16.65 -2.99
C ARG A 115 3.34 17.96 -3.44
N GLY A 116 4.51 17.86 -4.06
CA GLY A 116 5.32 18.99 -4.47
C GLY A 116 6.75 18.55 -4.83
N GLU A 117 7.58 19.53 -5.16
CA GLU A 117 8.95 19.33 -5.63
C GLU A 117 9.83 18.58 -4.63
N GLU A 118 9.73 18.89 -3.34
CA GLU A 118 10.52 18.23 -2.28
C GLU A 118 10.23 16.73 -2.19
N ARG A 119 8.94 16.36 -2.16
CA ARG A 119 8.52 14.95 -2.14
C ARG A 119 8.98 14.22 -3.41
N ARG A 120 8.79 14.86 -4.57
CA ARG A 120 9.22 14.33 -5.87
C ARG A 120 10.72 14.05 -5.87
N TRP A 121 11.53 15.02 -5.44
CA TRP A 121 12.99 14.87 -5.37
C TRP A 121 13.42 13.73 -4.43
N LEU A 122 12.76 13.58 -3.27
CA LEU A 122 13.03 12.49 -2.35
C LEU A 122 12.69 11.12 -2.95
N GLU A 123 11.55 11.00 -3.63
CA GLU A 123 11.13 9.79 -4.33
C GLU A 123 12.13 9.42 -5.43
N GLU A 124 12.54 10.38 -6.24
CA GLU A 124 13.54 10.20 -7.30
C GLU A 124 14.89 9.74 -6.72
N GLN A 125 15.35 10.36 -5.64
CA GLN A 125 16.59 9.98 -4.97
C GLN A 125 16.50 8.56 -4.37
N ASN A 126 15.36 8.21 -3.77
CA ASN A 126 15.13 6.87 -3.24
C ASN A 126 15.19 5.81 -4.35
N LEU A 127 14.59 6.09 -5.50
CA LEU A 127 14.65 5.19 -6.66
C LEU A 127 16.08 5.09 -7.22
N ALA A 128 16.76 6.22 -7.41
CA ALA A 128 18.13 6.26 -7.94
C ALA A 128 19.12 5.50 -7.05
N SER A 129 19.03 5.65 -5.72
CA SER A 129 19.87 4.89 -4.77
C SER A 129 19.66 3.38 -4.81
N ARG A 130 18.52 2.93 -5.36
CA ARG A 130 18.18 1.51 -5.57
C ARG A 130 18.49 1.03 -6.99
N GLY A 131 19.21 1.83 -7.79
CA GLY A 131 19.64 1.47 -9.14
C GLY A 131 18.58 1.71 -10.22
N TRP A 132 17.51 2.43 -9.91
CA TRP A 132 16.55 2.84 -10.94
C TRP A 132 17.11 3.96 -11.81
N SER A 133 16.78 3.92 -13.10
CA SER A 133 17.18 4.94 -14.06
C SER A 133 16.09 5.15 -15.11
N TRP A 134 15.88 6.40 -15.56
CA TRP A 134 14.93 6.74 -16.62
C TRP A 134 15.33 8.02 -17.37
#